data_AF-A0A7K8TTL5-F1
#
_entry.id   AF-A0A7K8TTL5-F1
#
_cell.length_a   1.000
_cell.length_b   1.000
_cell.length_c   1.000
_cell.angle_alpha   90.00
_cell.angle_beta   90.00
_cell.angle_gamma   90.00
#
_symmetry.space_group_name_H-M   'P 1'
#
loop_
_entity.id
_entity.type
_entity.pdbx_description
1 polymer ?
#
loop_
_entity_poly.entity_id
_entity_poly.type
_entity_poly.pdbx_seq_one_letter_code
_entity_poly.pdbx_strand_id
1 'polypeptide(L)'
;FPELHAAVAGLPVASSRVLPGLILRRDFAAYCPAGGELRALLLTEPLRPALAAPGGEFVVDSQGRYEASLRWISRRTEAVMKHLQSNNVKLLLSSVKQEEAVIYYAKLYGVSVVECLSSEEMSLICEITGVSPYAPFGDHIHREITEAAVATFCQPVLLGSKRCVHIGFASGCAFQPHCLILCGPVDAVNEQHAAALQGAFTMLQQLFKRVDR
;
A
#
# COMPACT_ATOMS: atom_id res chain seq x y z
N PHE A 1 -8.14 -10.91 9.56
CA PHE A 1 -7.07 -11.57 10.36
C PHE A 1 -5.90 -12.02 9.50
N PRO A 2 -6.10 -12.56 8.28
CA PRO A 2 -4.97 -12.79 7.37
C PRO A 2 -4.05 -11.57 7.20
N GLU A 3 -4.61 -10.37 7.23
CA GLU A 3 -3.93 -9.08 7.09
C GLU A 3 -3.23 -8.62 8.39
N LEU A 4 -3.59 -9.24 9.51
CA LEU A 4 -3.09 -8.92 10.85
C LEU A 4 -1.98 -9.88 11.30
N HIS A 5 -1.54 -10.80 10.44
CA HIS A 5 -0.40 -11.65 10.72
C HIS A 5 0.48 -11.91 9.48
N ALA A 6 1.73 -12.23 9.75
CA ALA A 6 2.68 -12.74 8.76
C ALA A 6 3.33 -14.01 9.28
N ALA A 7 3.25 -15.09 8.49
CA ALA A 7 3.88 -16.37 8.80
C ALA A 7 5.30 -16.45 8.24
N VAL A 8 6.21 -16.98 9.04
CA VAL A 8 7.63 -17.17 8.71
C VAL A 8 8.03 -18.61 9.02
N ALA A 9 8.32 -19.38 7.98
CA ALA A 9 8.86 -20.73 8.12
C ALA A 9 10.38 -20.71 8.41
N GLY A 10 10.89 -21.80 8.97
CA GLY A 10 12.31 -21.99 9.27
C GLY A 10 12.82 -21.29 10.52
N LEU A 11 11.94 -20.70 11.34
CA LEU A 11 12.27 -20.07 12.62
C LEU A 11 11.57 -20.79 13.77
N PRO A 12 12.17 -20.84 14.98
CA PRO A 12 11.51 -21.43 16.13
C PRO A 12 10.29 -20.60 16.55
N VAL A 13 9.27 -21.25 17.10
CA VAL A 13 8.02 -20.59 17.56
C VAL A 13 8.30 -19.48 18.58
N ALA A 14 9.33 -19.64 19.42
CA ALA A 14 9.78 -18.63 20.38
C ALA A 14 10.25 -17.30 19.74
N SER A 15 10.53 -17.29 18.43
CA SER A 15 10.83 -16.06 17.67
C SER A 15 9.59 -15.31 17.21
N SER A 16 8.38 -15.84 17.45
CA SER A 16 7.12 -15.15 17.18
C SER A 16 7.01 -13.89 18.03
N ARG A 17 6.44 -12.83 17.47
CA ARG A 17 6.34 -11.53 18.15
C ARG A 17 5.21 -10.69 17.60
N VAL A 18 4.73 -9.76 18.41
CA VAL A 18 3.80 -8.72 17.98
C VAL A 18 4.59 -7.47 17.61
N LEU A 19 4.35 -6.92 16.43
CA LEU A 19 4.94 -5.66 15.98
C LEU A 19 3.86 -4.59 15.88
N PRO A 20 4.16 -3.32 16.25
CA PRO A 20 3.26 -2.22 15.96
C PRO A 20 3.15 -1.99 14.45
N GLY A 21 1.99 -1.56 13.97
CA GLY A 21 1.74 -1.35 12.54
C GLY A 21 1.34 -2.62 11.78
N LEU A 22 1.44 -2.55 10.46
CA LEU A 22 1.08 -3.61 9.52
C LEU A 22 2.31 -4.11 8.75
N ILE A 23 2.24 -5.37 8.33
CA ILE A 23 3.18 -5.96 7.38
C ILE A 23 2.47 -6.16 6.06
N LEU A 24 2.90 -5.42 5.04
CA LEU A 24 2.44 -5.63 3.67
C LEU A 24 3.37 -6.67 3.02
N ARG A 25 2.81 -7.73 2.45
CA ARG A 25 3.59 -8.86 1.92
C ARG A 25 4.15 -8.58 0.52
N ARG A 26 4.64 -7.36 0.32
CA ARG A 26 5.21 -6.82 -0.91
C ARG A 26 6.54 -6.14 -0.60
N ASP A 27 7.43 -6.09 -1.59
CA ASP A 27 8.61 -5.23 -1.51
C ASP A 27 8.27 -3.84 -2.09
N PHE A 28 9.15 -2.87 -1.87
CA PHE A 28 9.04 -1.56 -2.50
C PHE A 28 9.35 -1.65 -3.99
N ALA A 29 8.49 -1.08 -4.83
CA ALA A 29 8.81 -0.81 -6.24
C ALA A 29 9.78 0.38 -6.36
N ALA A 30 9.65 1.36 -5.47
CA ALA A 30 10.63 2.41 -5.22
C ALA A 30 10.76 2.62 -3.72
N TYR A 31 11.98 2.57 -3.19
CA TYR A 31 12.23 2.89 -1.79
C TYR A 31 13.04 4.18 -1.71
N CYS A 32 12.43 5.20 -1.12
CA CYS A 32 13.02 6.51 -0.86
C CYS A 32 12.85 6.80 0.64
N PRO A 33 13.85 6.47 1.48
CA PRO A 33 13.73 6.66 2.92
C PRO A 33 13.52 8.15 3.22
N ALA A 34 12.52 8.43 4.04
CA ALA A 34 12.21 9.77 4.53
C ALA A 34 12.06 9.70 6.06
N GLY A 35 12.57 10.71 6.75
CA GLY A 35 12.45 10.83 8.20
C GLY A 35 11.12 11.47 8.60
N GLY A 36 10.65 11.14 9.81
CA GLY A 36 9.42 11.69 10.37
C GLY A 36 8.15 11.10 9.76
N GLU A 37 7.03 11.79 9.97
CA GLU A 37 5.73 11.39 9.45
C GLU A 37 5.65 11.52 7.93
N LEU A 38 5.08 10.52 7.30
CA LEU A 38 4.97 10.38 5.86
C LEU A 38 3.52 10.56 5.46
N ARG A 39 3.25 11.54 4.59
CA ARG A 39 1.96 11.64 3.94
C ARG A 39 1.85 10.55 2.87
N ALA A 40 0.92 9.64 3.06
CA ALA A 40 0.70 8.45 2.25
C ALA A 40 -0.61 8.55 1.47
N LEU A 41 -0.55 8.26 0.17
CA LEU A 41 -1.74 8.20 -0.68
C LEU A 41 -2.07 6.76 -1.05
N LEU A 42 -3.35 6.44 -0.93
CA LEU A 42 -3.92 5.20 -1.40
C LEU A 42 -4.36 5.37 -2.85
N LEU A 43 -3.96 4.46 -3.73
CA LEU A 43 -4.28 4.50 -5.16
C LEU A 43 -4.98 3.20 -5.55
N THR A 44 -6.10 3.33 -6.25
CA THR A 44 -6.78 2.18 -6.86
C THR A 44 -6.47 2.03 -8.34
N GLU A 45 -5.71 2.98 -8.92
CA GLU A 45 -5.53 3.12 -10.36
C GLU A 45 -4.11 3.55 -10.73
N PRO A 46 -3.68 3.32 -11.99
CA PRO A 46 -2.39 3.78 -12.47
C PRO A 46 -2.33 5.31 -12.51
N LEU A 47 -1.23 5.90 -12.06
CA LEU A 47 -1.01 7.35 -12.16
C LEU A 47 -0.67 7.78 -13.59
N ARG A 48 -0.07 6.89 -14.37
CA ARG A 48 0.18 7.13 -15.79
C ARG A 48 -1.13 6.93 -16.57
N PRO A 49 -1.59 7.93 -17.34
CA PRO A 49 -2.77 7.78 -18.17
C PRO A 49 -2.52 6.80 -19.30
N ALA A 50 -3.52 5.99 -19.62
CA ALA A 50 -3.53 5.14 -20.80
C ALA A 50 -3.79 5.97 -22.07
N LEU A 51 -3.27 5.52 -23.22
CA LEU A 51 -3.54 6.13 -24.53
C LEU A 51 -5.00 5.93 -24.99
N ALA A 52 -5.66 4.90 -24.47
CA ALA A 52 -7.05 4.61 -24.72
C ALA A 52 -7.73 4.19 -23.41
N ALA A 53 -9.03 4.50 -23.30
CA ALA A 53 -9.86 3.96 -22.24
C ALA A 53 -10.01 2.43 -22.39
N PRO A 54 -10.37 1.70 -21.32
CA PRO A 54 -10.69 0.28 -21.40
C PRO A 54 -11.75 0.02 -22.50
N GLY A 55 -11.43 -0.87 -23.44
CA GLY A 55 -12.30 -1.19 -24.59
C GLY A 55 -12.28 -0.17 -25.73
N GLY A 56 -11.48 0.91 -25.62
CA GLY A 56 -11.24 1.86 -26.70
C GLY A 56 -9.96 1.55 -27.48
N GLU A 57 -9.91 2.04 -28.72
CA GLU A 57 -8.72 1.95 -29.57
C GLU A 57 -8.04 3.31 -29.72
N PHE A 58 -6.71 3.33 -29.67
CA PHE A 58 -5.92 4.51 -29.96
C PHE A 58 -5.43 4.45 -31.41
N VAL A 59 -6.14 5.14 -32.31
CA VAL A 59 -5.80 5.18 -33.73
C VAL A 59 -4.76 6.25 -33.98
N VAL A 60 -3.66 5.86 -34.61
CA VAL A 60 -2.59 6.77 -35.02
C VAL A 60 -2.47 6.74 -36.54
N ASP A 61 -2.57 7.90 -37.18
CA ASP A 61 -2.44 8.06 -38.63
C ASP A 61 -1.05 8.53 -39.08
N SER A 62 -0.16 8.84 -38.13
CA SER A 62 1.17 9.35 -38.40
C SER A 62 2.13 9.17 -37.21
N GLN A 63 3.41 8.94 -37.51
CA GLN A 63 4.45 8.81 -36.49
C GLN A 63 4.54 10.06 -35.58
N GLY A 64 4.41 11.25 -36.16
CA GLY A 64 4.45 12.51 -35.40
C GLY A 64 3.35 12.61 -34.32
N ARG A 65 2.14 12.11 -34.59
CA ARG A 65 1.06 12.07 -33.58
C ARG A 65 1.34 11.05 -32.49
N TYR A 66 1.87 9.88 -32.84
CA TYR A 66 2.26 8.88 -31.85
C TYR A 66 3.32 9.44 -30.88
N GLU A 67 4.38 10.06 -31.42
CA GLU A 67 5.44 10.68 -30.63
C GLU A 67 4.94 11.86 -29.79
N ALA A 68 4.00 12.66 -30.31
CA ALA A 68 3.36 13.72 -29.56
C ALA A 68 2.55 13.17 -28.37
N SER A 69 1.78 12.09 -28.57
CA SER A 69 1.00 11.46 -27.51
C SER A 69 1.89 10.85 -26.43
N LEU A 70 2.98 10.18 -26.79
CA LEU A 70 3.94 9.65 -25.81
C LEU A 70 4.60 10.77 -24.99
N ARG A 71 4.97 11.89 -25.63
CA ARG A 71 5.51 13.07 -24.95
C ARG A 71 4.48 13.70 -24.00
N TRP A 72 3.22 13.78 -24.43
CA TRP A 72 2.14 14.29 -23.57
C TRP A 72 1.96 13.41 -22.32
N ILE A 73 1.86 12.07 -22.47
CA ILE A 73 1.75 11.15 -21.34
C ILE A 73 2.93 11.29 -20.38
N SER A 74 4.15 11.38 -20.93
CA SER A 74 5.37 11.48 -20.12
C SER A 74 5.38 12.76 -19.29
N ARG A 75 5.08 13.92 -19.93
CA ARG A 75 4.99 15.22 -19.25
C ARG A 75 3.86 15.26 -18.23
N ARG A 76 2.71 14.65 -18.54
CA ARG A 76 1.58 14.56 -17.61
C ARG A 76 1.93 13.72 -16.38
N THR A 77 2.59 12.57 -16.59
CA THR A 77 3.04 11.70 -15.49
C THR A 77 4.04 12.43 -14.60
N GLU A 78 5.00 13.15 -15.19
CA GLU A 78 5.95 13.99 -14.45
C GLU A 78 5.23 15.07 -13.64
N ALA A 79 4.29 15.78 -14.26
CA ALA A 79 3.53 16.86 -13.62
C ALA A 79 2.68 16.34 -12.43
N VAL A 80 2.04 15.19 -12.56
CA VAL A 80 1.32 14.53 -11.45
C VAL A 80 2.29 14.22 -10.32
N MET A 81 3.42 13.58 -10.60
CA MET A 81 4.39 13.21 -9.57
C MET A 81 5.01 14.44 -8.88
N LYS A 82 5.25 15.51 -9.62
CA LYS A 82 5.69 16.80 -9.07
C LYS A 82 4.60 17.45 -8.20
N HIS A 83 3.33 17.35 -8.59
CA HIS A 83 2.19 17.82 -7.78
C HIS A 83 2.08 17.04 -6.47
N LEU A 84 2.22 15.70 -6.50
CA LEU A 84 2.25 14.87 -5.29
C LEU A 84 3.40 15.30 -4.35
N GLN A 85 4.59 15.48 -4.89
CA GLN A 85 5.76 15.93 -4.11
C GLN A 85 5.57 17.33 -3.52
N SER A 86 4.98 18.26 -4.28
CA SER A 86 4.70 19.63 -3.81
C SER A 86 3.67 19.64 -2.68
N ASN A 87 2.79 18.63 -2.64
CA ASN A 87 1.84 18.38 -1.56
C ASN A 87 2.42 17.53 -0.42
N ASN A 88 3.74 17.37 -0.36
CA ASN A 88 4.48 16.61 0.65
C ASN A 88 4.09 15.12 0.73
N VAL A 89 3.58 14.53 -0.35
CA VAL A 89 3.37 13.08 -0.42
C VAL A 89 4.72 12.38 -0.50
N LYS A 90 4.96 11.43 0.39
CA LYS A 90 6.22 10.65 0.48
C LYS A 90 6.01 9.16 0.28
N LEU A 91 4.77 8.70 0.25
CA LEU A 91 4.44 7.28 0.10
C LEU A 91 3.20 7.11 -0.80
N LEU A 92 3.29 6.17 -1.74
CA LEU A 92 2.17 5.67 -2.53
C LEU A 92 1.91 4.21 -2.17
N LEU A 93 0.65 3.91 -1.82
CA LEU A 93 0.13 2.59 -1.53
C LEU A 93 -0.90 2.24 -2.61
N SER A 94 -0.50 1.42 -3.59
CA SER A 94 -1.27 1.17 -4.79
C SER A 94 -1.82 -0.25 -4.83
N SER A 95 -3.11 -0.40 -5.11
CA SER A 95 -3.72 -1.72 -5.37
C SER A 95 -3.30 -2.30 -6.72
N VAL A 96 -2.95 -1.44 -7.67
CA VAL A 96 -2.50 -1.83 -9.01
C VAL A 96 -0.99 -1.68 -9.17
N LYS A 97 -0.44 -2.33 -10.18
CA LYS A 97 0.94 -2.11 -10.61
C LYS A 97 1.08 -0.73 -11.26
N GLN A 98 2.13 0.01 -10.89
CA GLN A 98 2.45 1.29 -11.50
C GLN A 98 3.46 1.09 -12.64
N GLU A 99 3.37 1.94 -13.66
CA GLU A 99 4.27 1.87 -14.81
C GLU A 99 5.69 2.36 -14.45
N GLU A 100 6.70 1.88 -15.18
CA GLU A 100 8.11 2.23 -14.92
C GLU A 100 8.37 3.73 -14.92
N ALA A 101 7.67 4.50 -15.76
CA ALA A 101 7.75 5.96 -15.76
C ALA A 101 7.31 6.57 -14.41
N VAL A 102 6.27 6.03 -13.77
CA VAL A 102 5.82 6.47 -12.44
C VAL A 102 6.89 6.13 -11.40
N ILE A 103 7.42 4.91 -11.43
CA ILE A 103 8.49 4.46 -10.53
C ILE A 103 9.76 5.31 -10.68
N TYR A 104 10.11 5.67 -11.92
CA TYR A 104 11.24 6.55 -12.22
C TYR A 104 11.06 7.94 -11.58
N TYR A 105 9.92 8.60 -11.82
CA TYR A 105 9.65 9.90 -11.23
C TYR A 105 9.46 9.84 -9.72
N ALA A 106 8.93 8.74 -9.18
CA ALA A 106 8.83 8.53 -7.74
C ALA A 106 10.21 8.57 -7.09
N LYS A 107 11.19 7.86 -7.67
CA LYS A 107 12.59 7.93 -7.22
C LYS A 107 13.17 9.34 -7.34
N LEU A 108 12.94 10.00 -8.48
CA LEU A 108 13.43 11.36 -8.72
C LEU A 108 12.92 12.38 -7.70
N TYR A 109 11.66 12.23 -7.27
CA TYR A 109 10.99 13.15 -6.35
C TYR A 109 10.96 12.67 -4.89
N GLY A 110 11.64 11.56 -4.58
CA GLY A 110 11.76 11.03 -3.22
C GLY A 110 10.43 10.51 -2.65
N VAL A 111 9.65 9.81 -3.47
CA VAL A 111 8.38 9.18 -3.12
C VAL A 111 8.57 7.67 -3.12
N SER A 112 8.31 7.02 -1.99
CA SER A 112 8.31 5.56 -1.90
C SER A 112 7.03 4.98 -2.50
N VAL A 113 7.10 3.81 -3.12
CA VAL A 113 5.98 3.14 -3.78
C VAL A 113 5.91 1.69 -3.34
N VAL A 114 4.74 1.30 -2.82
CA VAL A 114 4.33 -0.09 -2.62
C VAL A 114 3.13 -0.33 -3.53
N GLU A 115 3.23 -1.35 -4.38
CA GLU A 115 2.22 -1.64 -5.39
C GLU A 115 1.67 -3.05 -5.28
N CYS A 116 0.56 -3.32 -5.98
CA CYS A 116 -0.13 -4.61 -5.97
C CYS A 116 -0.65 -5.02 -4.58
N LEU A 117 -1.10 -4.05 -3.79
CA LEU A 117 -1.81 -4.33 -2.53
C LEU A 117 -3.15 -5.01 -2.81
N SER A 118 -3.50 -6.00 -1.98
CA SER A 118 -4.79 -6.69 -2.13
C SER A 118 -5.96 -5.77 -1.75
N SER A 119 -7.17 -6.13 -2.18
CA SER A 119 -8.40 -5.43 -1.75
C SER A 119 -8.55 -5.41 -0.23
N GLU A 120 -8.15 -6.48 0.45
CA GLU A 120 -8.23 -6.64 1.90
C GLU A 120 -7.20 -5.74 2.61
N GLU A 121 -5.96 -5.68 2.10
CA GLU A 121 -4.94 -4.76 2.61
C GLU A 121 -5.39 -3.30 2.43
N MET A 122 -5.91 -2.95 1.25
CA MET A 122 -6.43 -1.61 0.98
C MET A 122 -7.59 -1.25 1.90
N SER A 123 -8.57 -2.15 2.05
CA SER A 123 -9.74 -1.95 2.92
C SER A 123 -9.32 -1.75 4.38
N LEU A 124 -8.38 -2.56 4.87
CA LEU A 124 -7.87 -2.44 6.24
C LEU A 124 -7.15 -1.10 6.46
N ILE A 125 -6.35 -0.64 5.49
CA ILE A 125 -5.70 0.68 5.60
C ILE A 125 -6.75 1.79 5.61
N CYS A 126 -7.77 1.72 4.74
CA CYS A 126 -8.88 2.68 4.75
C CYS A 126 -9.60 2.69 6.11
N GLU A 127 -9.87 1.51 6.69
CA GLU A 127 -10.54 1.38 7.99
C GLU A 127 -9.70 1.97 9.14
N ILE A 128 -8.40 1.70 9.17
CA ILE A 128 -7.48 2.21 10.21
C ILE A 128 -7.27 3.71 10.11
N THR A 129 -7.18 4.24 8.88
CA THR A 129 -6.79 5.64 8.65
C THR A 129 -8.00 6.56 8.46
N GLY A 130 -9.17 6.02 8.15
CA GLY A 130 -10.37 6.77 7.78
C GLY A 130 -10.28 7.46 6.41
N VAL A 131 -9.22 7.19 5.64
CA VAL A 131 -8.95 7.86 4.36
C VAL A 131 -9.50 7.05 3.19
N SER A 132 -10.14 7.73 2.23
CA SER A 132 -10.58 7.10 1.00
C SER A 132 -9.46 7.04 -0.06
N PRO A 133 -9.48 6.05 -0.97
CA PRO A 133 -8.51 6.00 -2.05
C PRO A 133 -8.58 7.23 -2.96
N TYR A 134 -7.40 7.76 -3.30
CA TYR A 134 -7.25 8.82 -4.27
C TYR A 134 -7.50 8.26 -5.67
N ALA A 135 -8.60 8.70 -6.28
CA ALA A 135 -8.91 8.42 -7.67
C ALA A 135 -8.32 9.54 -8.56
N PRO A 136 -7.30 9.25 -9.39
CA PRO A 136 -6.70 10.22 -10.30
C PRO A 136 -7.60 10.58 -11.50
N PHE A 137 -8.86 10.15 -11.54
CA PHE A 137 -9.76 10.38 -12.67
C PHE A 137 -9.94 11.86 -13.02
N GLY A 138 -9.70 12.15 -14.32
CA GLY A 138 -9.94 13.44 -14.95
C GLY A 138 -8.66 14.12 -15.43
N ASP A 139 -8.80 15.07 -16.34
CA ASP A 139 -7.67 15.84 -16.87
C ASP A 139 -7.05 16.81 -15.84
N HIS A 140 -7.63 16.91 -14.64
CA HIS A 140 -7.19 17.81 -13.58
C HIS A 140 -5.96 17.27 -12.82
N ILE A 141 -4.77 17.55 -13.35
CA ILE A 141 -3.46 17.27 -12.72
C ILE A 141 -3.37 17.88 -11.30
N HIS A 142 -4.09 18.97 -11.06
CA HIS A 142 -4.10 19.73 -9.81
C HIS A 142 -5.31 19.47 -8.92
N ARG A 143 -5.95 18.30 -9.04
CA ARG A 143 -6.98 17.93 -8.06
C ARG A 143 -6.40 18.06 -6.65
N GLU A 144 -7.16 18.73 -5.80
CA GLU A 144 -6.74 18.95 -4.42
C GLU A 144 -6.61 17.60 -3.72
N ILE A 145 -5.48 17.40 -3.05
CA ILE A 145 -5.24 16.21 -2.25
C ILE A 145 -5.82 16.51 -0.87
N THR A 146 -7.12 16.26 -0.71
CA THR A 146 -7.86 16.55 0.52
C THR A 146 -7.64 15.49 1.59
N GLU A 147 -7.51 14.23 1.18
CA GLU A 147 -7.36 13.09 2.08
C GLU A 147 -6.04 12.36 1.82
N ALA A 148 -5.27 12.15 2.88
CA ALA A 148 -4.06 11.35 2.84
C ALA A 148 -3.83 10.71 4.21
N ALA A 149 -3.41 9.46 4.23
CA ALA A 149 -3.04 8.79 5.45
C ALA A 149 -1.71 9.34 5.97
N VAL A 150 -1.54 9.36 7.29
CA VAL A 150 -0.26 9.71 7.92
C VAL A 150 0.40 8.43 8.40
N ALA A 151 1.54 8.08 7.83
CA ALA A 151 2.36 6.97 8.27
C ALA A 151 3.49 7.48 9.18
N THR A 152 3.60 6.93 10.40
CA THR A 152 4.65 7.29 11.36
C THR A 152 6.01 6.69 10.97
N PHE A 153 5.99 5.55 10.28
CA PHE A 153 7.16 4.95 9.66
C PHE A 153 6.74 4.06 8.49
N CYS A 154 7.63 3.88 7.51
CA CYS A 154 7.47 2.94 6.42
C CYS A 154 8.86 2.44 5.97
N GLN A 155 9.17 1.17 6.21
CA GLN A 155 10.51 0.64 6.05
C GLN A 155 10.52 -0.79 5.50
N PRO A 156 11.58 -1.21 4.78
CA PRO A 156 11.71 -2.59 4.37
C PRO A 156 11.99 -3.47 5.60
N VAL A 157 11.39 -4.65 5.63
CA VAL A 157 11.65 -5.66 6.64
C VAL A 157 11.86 -7.01 5.97
N LEU A 158 12.80 -7.78 6.51
CA LEU A 158 13.04 -9.15 6.06
C LEU A 158 12.36 -10.11 7.02
N LEU A 159 11.40 -10.89 6.51
CA LEU A 159 10.70 -11.94 7.24
C LEU A 159 11.09 -13.29 6.63
N GLY A 160 12.06 -13.96 7.26
CA GLY A 160 12.71 -15.13 6.69
C GLY A 160 13.49 -14.75 5.43
N SER A 161 13.12 -15.30 4.27
CA SER A 161 13.70 -14.95 2.97
C SER A 161 12.86 -13.94 2.17
N LYS A 162 11.72 -13.48 2.71
CA LYS A 162 10.80 -12.58 2.00
C LYS A 162 11.01 -11.14 2.43
N ARG A 163 11.20 -10.26 1.45
CA ARG A 163 11.18 -8.81 1.65
C ARG A 163 9.74 -8.33 1.72
N CYS A 164 9.42 -7.63 2.80
CA CYS A 164 8.11 -7.08 3.07
C CYS A 164 8.24 -5.60 3.44
N VAL A 165 7.12 -4.90 3.49
CA VAL A 165 7.05 -3.51 3.97
C VAL A 165 6.44 -3.51 5.35
N HIS A 166 7.11 -2.86 6.29
CA HIS A 166 6.61 -2.61 7.64
C HIS A 166 6.17 -1.15 7.73
N ILE A 167 4.88 -0.93 7.99
CA ILE A 167 4.27 0.39 7.99
C ILE A 167 3.48 0.64 9.27
N GLY A 168 3.70 1.78 9.89
CA GLY A 168 2.91 2.26 11.02
C GLY A 168 2.08 3.47 10.58
N PHE A 169 0.81 3.50 10.95
CA PHE A 169 -0.05 4.66 10.73
C PHE A 169 -0.23 5.45 12.03
N ALA A 170 -0.27 6.78 11.92
CA ALA A 170 -0.83 7.61 12.96
C ALA A 170 -2.33 7.30 13.01
N SER A 171 -2.76 6.60 14.07
CA SER A 171 -4.14 6.15 14.18
C SER A 171 -5.05 7.33 14.47
N GLY A 172 -6.10 7.51 13.65
CA GLY A 172 -7.27 8.32 14.01
C GLY A 172 -8.25 7.56 14.90
N CYS A 173 -8.01 6.26 15.13
CA CYS A 173 -8.86 5.36 15.90
C CYS A 173 -8.36 5.20 17.35
N ALA A 174 -9.25 4.72 18.23
CA ALA A 174 -8.94 4.45 19.64
C ALA A 174 -7.97 3.28 19.87
N PHE A 175 -7.46 2.64 18.80
CA PHE A 175 -6.51 1.53 18.88
C PHE A 175 -5.36 1.71 17.90
N GLN A 176 -4.21 1.12 18.23
CA GLN A 176 -3.06 1.04 17.34
C GLN A 176 -3.06 -0.32 16.64
N PRO A 177 -3.00 -0.37 15.30
CA PRO A 177 -2.91 -1.63 14.59
C PRO A 177 -1.59 -2.32 14.95
N HIS A 178 -1.64 -3.64 15.09
CA HIS A 178 -0.47 -4.49 15.32
C HIS A 178 -0.53 -5.68 14.38
N CYS A 179 0.64 -6.17 14.00
CA CYS A 179 0.80 -7.36 13.19
C CYS A 179 1.49 -8.45 14.01
N LEU A 180 0.91 -9.64 14.02
CA LEU A 180 1.50 -10.81 14.64
C LEU A 180 2.43 -11.53 13.67
N ILE A 181 3.71 -11.63 14.02
CA ILE A 181 4.68 -12.44 13.29
C ILE A 181 4.65 -13.85 13.90
N LEU A 182 4.19 -14.81 13.11
CA LEU A 182 4.12 -16.22 13.47
C LEU A 182 5.32 -16.96 12.89
N CYS A 183 6.20 -17.43 13.76
CA CYS A 183 7.35 -18.23 13.39
C CYS A 183 7.05 -19.72 13.62
N GLY A 184 7.52 -20.56 12.71
CA GLY A 184 7.35 -22.01 12.82
C GLY A 184 8.39 -22.74 11.98
N PRO A 185 8.69 -24.01 12.30
CA PRO A 185 9.70 -24.77 11.56
C PRO A 185 9.28 -24.97 10.10
N VAL A 186 7.98 -25.12 9.83
CA VAL A 186 7.39 -25.32 8.50
C VAL A 186 6.07 -24.54 8.38
N ASP A 187 5.64 -24.25 7.16
CA ASP A 187 4.42 -23.48 6.88
C ASP A 187 3.16 -24.13 7.50
N ALA A 188 3.04 -25.45 7.45
CA ALA A 188 1.89 -26.16 8.03
C ALA A 188 1.70 -25.91 9.54
N VAL A 189 2.80 -25.72 10.29
CA VAL A 189 2.72 -25.39 11.72
C VAL A 189 2.26 -23.94 11.91
N ASN A 190 2.72 -23.02 11.05
CA ASN A 190 2.24 -21.64 11.07
C ASN A 190 0.75 -21.54 10.74
N GLU A 191 0.26 -22.34 9.78
CA GLU A 191 -1.17 -22.41 9.44
C GLU A 191 -2.01 -22.88 10.63
N GLN A 192 -1.54 -23.91 11.35
CA GLN A 192 -2.20 -24.39 12.57
C GLN A 192 -2.23 -23.30 13.66
N HIS A 193 -1.12 -22.61 13.88
CA HIS A 193 -1.06 -21.49 14.83
C HIS A 193 -1.99 -20.33 14.43
N ALA A 194 -2.00 -19.96 13.16
CA ALA A 194 -2.88 -18.93 12.63
C ALA A 194 -4.37 -19.31 12.81
N ALA A 195 -4.74 -20.57 12.51
CA ALA A 195 -6.10 -21.06 12.71
C ALA A 195 -6.52 -21.06 14.19
N ALA A 196 -5.64 -21.51 15.09
CA ALA A 196 -5.90 -21.51 16.53
C ALA A 196 -6.11 -20.08 17.08
N LEU A 197 -5.28 -19.14 16.65
CA LEU A 197 -5.39 -17.73 17.03
C LEU A 197 -6.64 -17.06 16.46
N GLN A 198 -6.99 -17.37 15.21
CA GLN A 198 -8.26 -16.94 14.63
C GLN A 198 -9.44 -17.43 15.46
N GLY A 199 -9.42 -18.69 15.91
CA GLY A 199 -10.42 -19.25 16.82
C GLY A 199 -10.48 -18.49 18.14
N ALA A 200 -9.32 -18.22 18.76
CA ALA A 200 -9.25 -17.48 20.01
C ALA A 200 -9.79 -16.04 19.87
N PHE A 201 -9.45 -15.33 18.80
CA PHE A 201 -9.99 -14.00 18.52
C PHE A 201 -11.48 -14.02 18.23
N THR A 202 -11.97 -15.03 17.52
CA THR A 202 -13.42 -15.20 17.30
C THR A 202 -14.14 -15.40 18.63
N MET A 203 -13.61 -16.22 19.53
CA MET A 203 -14.17 -16.42 20.87
C MET A 203 -14.18 -15.11 21.68
N LEU A 204 -13.07 -14.37 21.69
CA LEU A 204 -12.99 -13.07 22.38
C LEU A 204 -14.02 -12.08 21.82
N GLN A 205 -14.17 -12.00 20.50
CA GLN A 205 -15.19 -11.16 19.88
C GLN A 205 -16.60 -11.51 20.38
N GLN A 206 -16.94 -12.80 20.54
CA GLN A 206 -18.24 -13.20 21.08
C GLN A 206 -18.45 -12.78 22.53
N LEU A 207 -17.40 -12.78 23.36
CA LEU A 207 -17.48 -12.32 24.75
C LEU A 207 -17.75 -10.81 24.87
N PHE A 208 -17.28 -10.02 23.89
CA PHE A 208 -17.45 -8.57 23.87
C PHE A 208 -18.63 -8.08 23.03
N LYS A 209 -19.31 -8.97 22.29
CA LYS A 209 -20.60 -8.61 21.69
C LYS A 209 -21.58 -8.33 22.81
N ARG A 210 -22.04 -7.08 22.90
CA ARG A 210 -23.16 -6.73 23.76
C ARG A 210 -24.33 -7.63 23.34
N VAL A 211 -24.90 -8.35 24.29
CA VAL A 211 -26.24 -8.91 24.11
C VAL A 211 -27.16 -7.71 24.02
N ASP A 212 -27.66 -7.41 22.83
CA ASP A 212 -28.75 -6.45 22.65
C ASP A 212 -29.89 -6.89 23.58
N ARG A 213 -30.18 -6.09 24.60
CA ARG A 213 -31.32 -6.24 25.51
C ARG A 213 -32.44 -5.32 25.08
#